data_AF-A0A078M9J3-F1
#
_entry.id   AF-A0A078M9J3-F1
#
_cell.length_a   1.000
_cell.length_b   1.000
_cell.length_c   1.000
_cell.angle_alpha   90.00
_cell.angle_beta   90.00
_cell.angle_gamma   90.00
#
_symmetry.space_group_name_H-M   'P 1'
#
loop_
_entity.id
_entity.type
_entity.pdbx_description
1 polymer ?
#
loop_
_entity_poly.entity_id
_entity_poly.type
_entity_poly.pdbx_seq_one_letter_code
_entity_poly.pdbx_strand_id
1 'polypeptide(L)'
;MKKYLKDVDNWLGGLQWLMYIFINTVVVPITMGAAFDLSQAEIVSTMQFSFIIGGVACLLQVFIGHRRPIMDGPSGLWWGVLLALSSLAAAQGMPIAEVGGSIATGLVITGILTVIIGLTGFGYYLEKLFNPSVMGVFMLLFGVSLCISFFKGMVGLPFGGGDGPTEIQVGPAILSFVIVALVLILTIRGSNKLSQYAMLVGIVVGWPAYLLFFGTDAQLTSGTTSSLEIFWFPLGSPAWNIGIILTVVITGMLNLSKQYGAIKGTDPLYPDSPSTSKDYRNSFTITGIMTIIPGFLGLVPYSPFVSSIGFIQQTKIYERMPFIFGSVMFFVMGAIPQIGSFFTLIPLSVGCAVLFVSYVQLFGSAWDWFKLVEFNSLNIYRAAIPLFLGLVLMAIPGSAFASLPGYVQPLLSSGLLMGTIISIAVENFMNWDKVGATISNNIGKNIEKEEPVNKL
;
A
#
# COMPACT_ATOMS: atom_id res chain seq x y z
N MET A 1 21.26 -3.57 27.76
CA MET A 1 21.63 -2.66 26.65
C MET A 1 23.08 -2.84 26.17
N LYS A 2 24.12 -2.69 27.03
CA LYS A 2 25.54 -2.92 26.64
C LYS A 2 25.83 -4.31 26.03
N LYS A 3 25.14 -5.36 26.47
CA LYS A 3 25.28 -6.73 25.91
C LYS A 3 24.74 -6.81 24.47
N TYR A 4 23.58 -6.23 24.21
CA TYR A 4 22.95 -6.22 22.87
C TYR A 4 23.74 -5.39 21.85
N LEU A 5 24.37 -4.28 22.28
CA LEU A 5 25.19 -3.43 21.41
C LEU A 5 26.51 -4.11 20.96
N LYS A 6 27.01 -5.07 21.74
CA LYS A 6 28.25 -5.79 21.45
C LYS A 6 28.04 -7.03 20.57
N ASP A 7 26.79 -7.40 20.34
CA ASP A 7 26.43 -8.59 19.58
C ASP A 7 26.38 -8.23 18.09
N VAL A 8 27.28 -8.83 17.31
CA VAL A 8 27.43 -8.58 15.87
C VAL A 8 26.19 -9.05 15.10
N ASP A 9 25.51 -10.09 15.57
CA ASP A 9 24.34 -10.64 14.90
C ASP A 9 23.18 -9.65 14.88
N ASN A 10 23.07 -8.82 15.92
CA ASN A 10 22.09 -7.75 15.98
C ASN A 10 22.33 -6.66 14.93
N TRP A 11 23.59 -6.34 14.65
CA TRP A 11 23.95 -5.34 13.62
C TRP A 11 23.73 -5.90 12.22
N LEU A 12 24.12 -7.15 11.97
CA LEU A 12 23.91 -7.81 10.68
C LEU A 12 22.41 -7.98 10.38
N GLY A 13 21.64 -8.45 11.36
CA GLY A 13 20.18 -8.55 11.23
C GLY A 13 19.53 -7.17 11.08
N GLY A 14 20.04 -6.15 11.78
CA GLY A 14 19.60 -4.77 11.62
C GLY A 14 19.86 -4.23 10.22
N LEU A 15 20.99 -4.57 9.60
CA LEU A 15 21.27 -4.19 8.22
C LEU A 15 20.29 -4.84 7.24
N GLN A 16 19.90 -6.10 7.47
CA GLN A 16 18.85 -6.75 6.66
C GLN A 16 17.51 -6.06 6.82
N TRP A 17 17.12 -5.71 8.05
CA TRP A 17 15.90 -4.92 8.29
C TRP A 17 15.96 -3.54 7.66
N LEU A 18 17.10 -2.85 7.71
CA LEU A 18 17.30 -1.57 7.04
C LEU A 18 17.06 -1.70 5.53
N MET A 19 17.68 -2.70 4.88
CA MET A 19 17.50 -2.93 3.44
C MET A 19 16.04 -3.24 3.10
N TYR A 20 15.37 -4.06 3.91
CA TYR A 20 13.97 -4.39 3.73
C TYR A 20 13.04 -3.18 3.93
N ILE A 21 13.30 -2.32 4.92
CA ILE A 21 12.52 -1.10 5.14
C ILE A 21 12.76 -0.09 4.01
N PHE A 22 14.02 0.10 3.64
CA PHE A 22 14.44 1.02 2.60
C PHE A 22 13.78 0.71 1.26
N ILE A 23 13.80 -0.56 0.84
CA ILE A 23 13.31 -0.94 -0.49
C ILE A 23 11.80 -0.75 -0.65
N ASN A 24 11.05 -0.90 0.44
CA ASN A 24 9.61 -0.72 0.48
C ASN A 24 9.21 0.76 0.68
N THR A 25 10.17 1.68 0.80
CA THR A 25 9.92 3.10 1.10
C THR A 25 10.49 4.04 0.04
N VAL A 26 11.68 3.76 -0.50
CA VAL A 26 12.48 4.73 -1.29
C VAL A 26 11.79 5.26 -2.54
N VAL A 27 10.94 4.47 -3.22
CA VAL A 27 10.29 4.92 -4.45
C VAL A 27 9.01 5.72 -4.19
N VAL A 28 8.43 5.62 -2.99
CA VAL A 28 7.14 6.26 -2.68
C VAL A 28 7.20 7.79 -2.87
N PRO A 29 8.18 8.52 -2.30
CA PRO A 29 8.30 9.97 -2.49
C PRO A 29 8.44 10.39 -3.96
N ILE A 30 9.13 9.61 -4.77
CA ILE A 30 9.34 9.89 -6.21
C ILE A 30 8.02 9.79 -6.96
N THR A 31 7.24 8.74 -6.70
CA THR A 31 5.92 8.59 -7.32
C THR A 31 4.91 9.64 -6.84
N MET A 32 4.96 10.03 -5.57
CA MET A 32 4.14 11.11 -5.02
C MET A 32 4.53 12.46 -5.65
N GLY A 33 5.82 12.71 -5.83
CA GLY A 33 6.33 13.89 -6.54
C GLY A 33 5.79 13.99 -7.95
N ALA A 34 5.88 12.91 -8.72
CA ALA A 34 5.36 12.86 -10.08
C ALA A 34 3.81 12.92 -10.15
N ALA A 35 3.11 12.49 -9.11
CA ALA A 35 1.65 12.49 -9.07
C ALA A 35 1.04 13.85 -8.68
N PHE A 36 1.73 14.62 -7.85
CA PHE A 36 1.28 15.92 -7.33
C PHE A 36 2.06 17.12 -7.89
N ASP A 37 2.93 16.89 -8.87
CA ASP A 37 3.76 17.91 -9.52
C ASP A 37 4.65 18.68 -8.52
N LEU A 38 5.29 17.93 -7.62
CA LEU A 38 6.16 18.52 -6.59
C LEU A 38 7.50 18.96 -7.19
N SER A 39 8.02 20.09 -6.69
CA SER A 39 9.37 20.53 -7.00
C SER A 39 10.42 19.54 -6.49
N GLN A 40 11.61 19.54 -7.09
CA GLN A 40 12.69 18.67 -6.65
C GLN A 40 13.01 18.83 -5.15
N ALA A 41 12.97 20.06 -4.63
CA ALA A 41 13.21 20.33 -3.20
C ALA A 41 12.13 19.68 -2.30
N GLU A 42 10.87 19.72 -2.71
CA GLU A 42 9.78 19.06 -2.00
C GLU A 42 9.89 17.54 -2.03
N ILE A 43 10.32 16.95 -3.16
CA ILE A 43 10.58 15.51 -3.28
C ILE A 43 11.71 15.09 -2.34
N VAL A 44 12.79 15.87 -2.27
CA VAL A 44 13.92 15.63 -1.35
C VAL A 44 13.47 15.70 0.11
N SER A 45 12.69 16.73 0.48
CA SER A 45 12.11 16.84 1.83
C SER A 45 11.21 15.63 2.13
N THR A 46 10.31 15.28 1.22
CA THR A 46 9.39 14.15 1.35
C THR A 46 10.17 12.83 1.51
N MET A 47 11.29 12.67 0.81
CA MET A 47 12.20 11.51 0.93
C MET A 47 12.82 11.42 2.33
N GLN A 48 13.42 12.52 2.80
CA GLN A 48 14.06 12.59 4.12
C GLN A 48 13.04 12.31 5.24
N PHE A 49 11.89 12.98 5.20
CA PHE A 49 10.83 12.77 6.19
C PHE A 49 10.18 11.40 6.10
N SER A 50 10.13 10.78 4.91
CA SER A 50 9.68 9.38 4.80
C SER A 50 10.59 8.43 5.56
N PHE A 51 11.91 8.68 5.54
CA PHE A 51 12.86 7.84 6.27
C PHE A 51 12.83 8.11 7.78
N ILE A 52 12.79 9.39 8.17
CA ILE A 52 12.72 9.80 9.58
C ILE A 52 11.44 9.29 10.23
N ILE A 53 10.28 9.61 9.65
CA ILE A 53 8.98 9.26 10.21
C ILE A 53 8.75 7.75 10.12
N GLY A 54 9.19 7.07 9.05
CA GLY A 54 9.12 5.61 8.97
C GLY A 54 9.94 4.91 10.04
N GLY A 55 11.16 5.39 10.31
CA GLY A 55 11.98 4.89 11.42
C GLY A 55 11.31 5.10 12.77
N VAL A 56 10.76 6.29 13.01
CA VAL A 56 10.02 6.63 14.24
C VAL A 56 8.77 5.76 14.40
N ALA A 57 7.99 5.57 13.33
CA ALA A 57 6.78 4.73 13.33
C ALA A 57 7.12 3.29 13.73
N CYS A 58 8.14 2.69 13.10
CA CYS A 58 8.64 1.37 13.45
C CYS A 58 9.07 1.27 14.93
N LEU A 59 9.82 2.27 15.42
CA LEU A 59 10.29 2.30 16.81
C LEU A 59 9.14 2.41 17.81
N LEU A 60 8.18 3.31 17.56
CA LEU A 60 7.01 3.47 18.43
C LEU A 60 6.17 2.19 18.47
N GLN A 61 6.00 1.53 17.32
CA GLN A 61 5.24 0.30 17.23
C GLN A 61 5.91 -0.88 17.94
N VAL A 62 7.23 -1.04 17.81
CA VAL A 62 7.95 -2.14 18.47
C VAL A 62 8.08 -1.94 19.98
N PHE A 63 8.13 -0.69 20.47
CA PHE A 63 8.22 -0.41 21.91
C PHE A 63 6.86 -0.34 22.60
N ILE A 64 5.89 0.36 22.01
CA ILE A 64 4.63 0.74 22.66
C ILE A 64 3.43 0.07 22.00
N GLY A 65 3.42 0.03 20.66
CA GLY A 65 2.32 -0.45 19.82
C GLY A 65 2.14 -1.96 19.83
N HIS A 66 2.26 -2.59 18.66
CA HIS A 66 2.06 -4.03 18.51
C HIS A 66 3.23 -4.88 19.02
N ARG A 67 4.41 -4.28 19.30
CA ARG A 67 5.56 -4.96 19.93
C ARG A 67 6.04 -6.20 19.16
N ARG A 68 6.15 -6.09 17.84
CA ARG A 68 6.69 -7.14 16.95
C ARG A 68 7.71 -6.52 16.00
N PRO A 69 8.65 -7.30 15.45
CA PRO A 69 9.50 -6.84 14.35
C PRO A 69 8.67 -6.81 13.05
N ILE A 70 7.68 -5.92 12.95
CA ILE A 70 6.90 -5.69 11.74
C ILE A 70 7.24 -4.28 11.27
N MET A 71 7.59 -4.13 10.01
CA MET A 71 7.81 -2.81 9.42
C MET A 71 6.49 -2.04 9.35
N ASP A 72 6.46 -0.85 9.94
CA ASP A 72 5.46 0.18 9.64
C ASP A 72 6.05 1.11 8.59
N GLY A 73 5.61 0.92 7.35
CA GLY A 73 6.05 1.70 6.19
C GLY A 73 4.87 2.41 5.52
N PRO A 74 5.13 3.17 4.44
CA PRO A 74 4.07 3.75 3.62
C PRO A 74 3.07 2.67 3.16
N SER A 75 1.82 2.73 3.64
CA SER A 75 0.86 1.68 3.29
C SER A 75 0.59 1.71 1.81
N GLY A 76 0.79 0.57 1.14
CA GLY A 76 0.43 0.45 -0.26
C GLY A 76 -1.02 0.86 -0.53
N LEU A 77 -1.95 0.56 0.39
CA LEU A 77 -3.36 0.96 0.27
C LEU A 77 -3.50 2.47 0.14
N TRP A 78 -2.90 3.19 1.10
CA TRP A 78 -2.89 4.64 1.08
C TRP A 78 -2.27 5.14 -0.22
N TRP A 79 -1.10 4.64 -0.55
CA TRP A 79 -0.37 5.03 -1.75
C TRP A 79 -1.21 4.87 -3.03
N GLY A 80 -1.84 3.72 -3.23
CA GLY A 80 -2.69 3.47 -4.38
C GLY A 80 -3.90 4.39 -4.45
N VAL A 81 -4.54 4.68 -3.31
CA VAL A 81 -5.65 5.64 -3.24
C VAL A 81 -5.18 7.06 -3.55
N LEU A 82 -4.04 7.50 -3.01
CA LEU A 82 -3.52 8.84 -3.27
C LEU A 82 -3.17 9.03 -4.77
N LEU A 83 -2.53 8.03 -5.38
CA LEU A 83 -2.24 8.02 -6.82
C LEU A 83 -3.52 7.98 -7.67
N ALA A 84 -4.54 7.22 -7.24
CA ALA A 84 -5.81 7.17 -7.95
C ALA A 84 -6.55 8.52 -7.88
N LEU A 85 -6.52 9.19 -6.72
CA LEU A 85 -7.13 10.51 -6.55
C LEU A 85 -6.41 11.59 -7.39
N SER A 86 -5.08 11.54 -7.49
CA SER A 86 -4.34 12.46 -8.36
C SER A 86 -4.62 12.20 -9.85
N SER A 87 -4.70 10.93 -10.27
CA SER A 87 -5.14 10.54 -11.62
C SER A 87 -6.56 11.00 -11.93
N LEU A 88 -7.44 11.02 -10.93
CA LEU A 88 -8.82 11.44 -11.12
C LEU A 88 -8.93 12.96 -11.29
N ALA A 89 -8.21 13.71 -10.46
CA ALA A 89 -8.16 15.18 -10.52
C ALA A 89 -7.82 15.67 -11.93
N ALA A 90 -6.78 15.05 -12.50
CA ALA A 90 -6.32 15.23 -13.88
C ALA A 90 -7.45 15.10 -14.91
N ALA A 91 -8.18 13.99 -14.84
CA ALA A 91 -9.23 13.67 -15.78
C ALA A 91 -10.46 14.60 -15.66
N GLN A 92 -10.57 15.32 -14.54
CA GLN A 92 -11.69 16.20 -14.21
C GLN A 92 -11.32 17.70 -14.28
N GLY A 93 -10.06 18.04 -14.55
CA GLY A 93 -9.58 19.43 -14.52
C GLY A 93 -9.59 20.06 -13.12
N MET A 94 -9.60 19.25 -12.06
CA MET A 94 -9.53 19.75 -10.68
C MET A 94 -8.10 20.17 -10.36
N PRO A 95 -7.86 21.34 -9.72
CA PRO A 95 -6.53 21.75 -9.32
C PRO A 95 -5.88 20.70 -8.41
N ILE A 96 -4.68 20.24 -8.76
CA ILE A 96 -4.00 19.18 -8.01
C ILE A 96 -3.74 19.57 -6.54
N ALA A 97 -3.51 20.87 -6.29
CA ALA A 97 -3.36 21.42 -4.95
C ALA A 97 -4.63 21.34 -4.11
N GLU A 98 -5.83 21.45 -4.71
CA GLU A 98 -7.10 21.26 -4.00
C GLU A 98 -7.26 19.79 -3.60
N VAL A 99 -6.82 18.87 -4.46
CA VAL A 99 -6.89 17.43 -4.21
C VAL A 99 -5.94 17.03 -3.10
N GLY A 100 -4.68 17.45 -3.17
CA GLY A 100 -3.69 17.19 -2.13
C GLY A 100 -4.04 17.88 -0.81
N GLY A 101 -4.58 19.09 -0.85
CA GLY A 101 -5.13 19.78 0.33
C GLY A 101 -6.31 19.06 0.97
N SER A 102 -7.21 18.49 0.17
CA SER A 102 -8.35 17.70 0.66
C SER A 102 -7.91 16.33 1.20
N ILE A 103 -6.87 15.73 0.59
CA ILE A 103 -6.19 14.55 1.12
C ILE A 103 -5.59 14.86 2.49
N ALA A 104 -4.84 15.95 2.63
CA ALA A 104 -4.25 16.37 3.89
C ALA A 104 -5.29 16.51 5.00
N THR A 105 -6.39 17.23 4.73
CA THR A 105 -7.54 17.35 5.65
C THR A 105 -8.12 15.99 6.00
N GLY A 106 -8.35 15.13 5.01
CA GLY A 106 -8.87 13.78 5.19
C GLY A 106 -7.95 12.90 6.03
N LEU A 107 -6.63 13.01 5.88
CA LEU A 107 -5.64 12.26 6.66
C LEU A 107 -5.63 12.68 8.12
N VAL A 108 -5.73 13.99 8.40
CA VAL A 108 -5.84 14.49 9.78
C VAL A 108 -7.12 13.98 10.43
N ILE A 109 -8.28 14.09 9.76
CA ILE A 109 -9.55 13.58 10.27
C ILE A 109 -9.46 12.06 10.51
N THR A 110 -8.93 11.33 9.53
CA THR A 110 -8.74 9.89 9.65
C THR A 110 -7.88 9.55 10.85
N GLY A 111 -6.73 10.19 11.00
CA GLY A 111 -5.80 9.91 12.08
C GLY A 111 -6.43 10.17 13.45
N ILE A 112 -7.23 11.23 13.60
CA ILE A 112 -8.01 11.50 14.83
C ILE A 112 -9.00 10.36 15.08
N LEU A 113 -9.76 9.94 14.07
CA LEU A 113 -10.71 8.83 14.19
C LEU A 113 -9.99 7.52 14.58
N THR A 114 -8.86 7.22 13.95
CA THR A 114 -8.02 6.05 14.24
C THR A 114 -7.49 6.10 15.68
N VAL A 115 -7.08 7.26 16.19
CA VAL A 115 -6.69 7.45 17.60
C VAL A 115 -7.87 7.12 18.52
N ILE A 116 -9.05 7.66 18.25
CA ILE A 116 -10.26 7.41 19.04
C ILE A 116 -10.60 5.91 19.03
N ILE A 117 -10.53 5.26 17.88
CA ILE A 117 -10.78 3.81 17.74
C ILE A 117 -9.77 2.99 18.56
N GLY A 118 -8.49 3.35 18.52
CA GLY A 118 -7.45 2.69 19.33
C GLY A 118 -7.69 2.86 20.83
N LEU A 119 -8.01 4.08 21.28
CA LEU A 119 -8.26 4.38 22.70
C LEU A 119 -9.52 3.68 23.23
N THR A 120 -10.60 3.68 22.45
CA THR A 120 -11.90 3.08 22.83
C THR A 120 -11.93 1.57 22.70
N GLY A 121 -11.09 0.98 21.85
CA GLY A 121 -11.10 -0.45 21.54
C GLY A 121 -12.16 -0.86 20.51
N PHE A 122 -12.80 0.10 19.83
CA PHE A 122 -13.83 -0.17 18.82
C PHE A 122 -13.29 -0.93 17.59
N GLY A 123 -11.97 -0.97 17.40
CA GLY A 123 -11.35 -1.64 16.25
C GLY A 123 -11.66 -3.13 16.14
N TYR A 124 -12.02 -3.79 17.25
CA TYR A 124 -12.49 -5.19 17.25
C TYR A 124 -13.80 -5.38 16.46
N TYR A 125 -14.70 -4.40 16.49
CA TYR A 125 -15.94 -4.46 15.71
C TYR A 125 -15.70 -4.15 14.23
N LEU A 126 -14.72 -3.29 13.95
CA LEU A 126 -14.35 -2.94 12.59
C LEU A 126 -13.79 -4.15 11.84
N GLU A 127 -12.97 -4.98 12.49
CA GLU A 127 -12.41 -6.22 11.93
C GLU A 127 -13.50 -7.16 11.39
N LYS A 128 -14.61 -7.30 12.11
CA LYS A 128 -15.72 -8.19 11.72
C LYS A 128 -16.39 -7.82 10.39
N LEU A 129 -16.19 -6.58 9.92
CA LEU A 129 -16.71 -6.15 8.62
C LEU A 129 -15.87 -6.68 7.45
N PHE A 130 -14.63 -7.12 7.72
CA PHE A 130 -13.64 -7.52 6.70
C PHE A 130 -13.40 -9.02 6.72
N ASN A 131 -14.46 -9.76 6.43
CA ASN A 131 -14.38 -11.21 6.26
C ASN A 131 -13.40 -11.59 5.15
N PRO A 132 -12.94 -12.86 5.09
CA PRO A 132 -11.98 -13.32 4.08
C PRO A 132 -12.36 -12.97 2.64
N SER A 133 -13.65 -13.00 2.29
CA SER A 133 -14.11 -12.61 0.95
C SER A 133 -13.83 -11.13 0.64
N VAL A 134 -14.13 -10.24 1.59
CA VAL A 134 -13.87 -8.80 1.47
C VAL A 134 -12.38 -8.53 1.34
N MET A 135 -11.55 -9.20 2.15
CA MET A 135 -10.10 -9.09 2.06
C MET A 135 -9.56 -9.57 0.71
N GLY A 136 -10.10 -10.67 0.17
CA GLY A 136 -9.73 -11.16 -1.16
C GLY A 136 -10.09 -10.18 -2.28
N VAL A 137 -11.32 -9.65 -2.30
CA VAL A 137 -11.76 -8.65 -3.29
C VAL A 137 -10.91 -7.38 -3.18
N PHE A 138 -10.74 -6.88 -1.96
CA PHE A 138 -9.92 -5.72 -1.67
C PHE A 138 -8.48 -5.91 -2.18
N MET A 139 -7.81 -7.00 -1.81
CA MET A 139 -6.42 -7.26 -2.21
C MET A 139 -6.25 -7.36 -3.72
N LEU A 140 -7.23 -7.95 -4.42
CA LEU A 140 -7.18 -8.08 -5.88
C LEU A 140 -7.37 -6.73 -6.58
N LEU A 141 -8.41 -5.97 -6.22
CA LEU A 141 -8.63 -4.62 -6.74
C LEU A 141 -7.45 -3.71 -6.43
N PHE A 142 -6.90 -3.84 -5.23
CA PHE A 142 -5.76 -3.07 -4.78
C PHE A 142 -4.51 -3.38 -5.61
N GLY A 143 -4.22 -4.66 -5.85
CA GLY A 143 -3.13 -5.09 -6.72
C GLY A 143 -3.31 -4.57 -8.15
N VAL A 144 -4.50 -4.69 -8.74
CA VAL A 144 -4.78 -4.18 -10.09
C VAL A 144 -4.58 -2.66 -10.17
N SER A 145 -5.12 -1.89 -9.21
CA SER A 145 -4.99 -0.43 -9.18
C SER A 145 -3.53 0.02 -9.19
N LEU A 146 -2.69 -0.60 -8.36
CA LEU A 146 -1.27 -0.25 -8.29
C LEU A 146 -0.48 -0.72 -9.51
N CYS A 147 -0.78 -1.90 -10.04
CA CYS A 147 -0.20 -2.37 -11.29
C CYS A 147 -0.49 -1.39 -12.43
N ILE A 148 -1.70 -0.84 -12.53
CA ILE A 148 -2.03 0.21 -13.51
C ILE A 148 -1.14 1.44 -13.32
N SER A 149 -1.04 1.96 -12.08
CA SER A 149 -0.20 3.13 -11.78
C SER A 149 1.26 2.90 -12.12
N PHE A 150 1.88 1.80 -11.66
CA PHE A 150 3.28 1.52 -11.96
C PHE A 150 3.53 1.24 -13.43
N PHE A 151 2.59 0.58 -14.11
CA PHE A 151 2.72 0.37 -15.55
C PHE A 151 2.77 1.71 -16.30
N LYS A 152 1.93 2.70 -15.93
CA LYS A 152 2.03 4.07 -16.48
C LYS A 152 3.42 4.67 -16.27
N GLY A 153 3.94 4.60 -15.04
CA GLY A 153 5.28 5.11 -14.73
C GLY A 153 6.40 4.39 -15.49
N MET A 154 6.28 3.08 -15.74
CA MET A 154 7.22 2.31 -16.56
C MET A 154 7.25 2.79 -18.02
N VAL A 155 6.10 3.11 -18.59
CA VAL A 155 5.99 3.57 -19.98
C VAL A 155 6.16 5.09 -20.14
N GLY A 156 6.47 5.79 -19.06
CA GLY A 156 6.70 7.24 -19.06
C GLY A 156 5.44 8.09 -19.16
N LEU A 157 4.27 7.51 -18.89
CA LEU A 157 3.01 8.25 -18.81
C LEU A 157 2.84 8.86 -17.41
N PRO A 158 2.24 10.05 -17.30
CA PRO A 158 2.04 10.70 -16.02
C PRO A 158 1.04 9.92 -15.14
N PHE A 159 1.27 9.95 -13.82
CA PHE A 159 0.26 9.49 -12.85
C PHE A 159 -0.92 10.47 -12.77
N GLY A 160 -0.66 11.77 -12.93
CA GLY A 160 -1.65 12.84 -12.94
C GLY A 160 -1.86 13.45 -14.34
N GLY A 161 -2.39 14.67 -14.37
CA GLY A 161 -2.78 15.40 -15.58
C GLY A 161 -1.85 16.54 -15.90
N GLY A 162 -0.62 16.47 -15.40
CA GLY A 162 0.41 17.44 -15.76
C GLY A 162 0.75 17.37 -17.24
N ASP A 163 1.56 18.33 -17.69
CA ASP A 163 2.12 18.48 -19.05
C ASP A 163 3.14 17.37 -19.41
N GLY A 164 2.89 16.15 -18.94
CA GLY A 164 3.72 14.99 -19.20
C GLY A 164 3.45 14.38 -20.58
N PRO A 165 4.32 13.48 -21.05
CA PRO A 165 4.15 12.81 -22.32
C PRO A 165 2.83 12.04 -22.36
N THR A 166 2.03 12.30 -23.40
CA THR A 166 0.79 11.58 -23.69
C THR A 166 1.03 10.32 -24.50
N GLU A 167 2.25 10.15 -25.01
CA GLU A 167 2.71 9.00 -25.78
C GLU A 167 3.65 8.13 -24.95
N ILE A 168 3.72 6.85 -25.31
CA ILE A 168 4.61 5.88 -24.67
C ILE A 168 6.07 6.27 -24.97
N GLN A 169 6.85 6.47 -23.91
CA GLN A 169 8.28 6.69 -24.02
C GLN A 169 9.00 5.35 -24.25
N VAL A 170 9.18 4.97 -25.52
CA VAL A 170 9.66 3.64 -25.94
C VAL A 170 10.98 3.25 -25.26
N GLY A 171 11.94 4.17 -25.15
CA GLY A 171 13.23 3.91 -24.52
C GLY A 171 13.11 3.49 -23.04
N PRO A 172 12.61 4.38 -22.15
CA PRO A 172 12.34 4.06 -20.75
C PRO A 172 11.41 2.84 -20.56
N ALA A 173 10.44 2.63 -21.45
CA ALA A 173 9.55 1.47 -21.42
C ALA A 173 10.33 0.16 -21.63
N ILE A 174 11.16 0.08 -22.67
CA ILE A 174 11.98 -1.11 -22.95
C ILE A 174 12.88 -1.43 -21.76
N LEU A 175 13.59 -0.44 -21.22
CA LEU A 175 14.45 -0.65 -20.05
C LEU A 175 13.64 -1.15 -18.85
N SER A 176 12.46 -0.58 -18.61
CA SER A 176 11.56 -1.02 -17.53
C SER A 176 11.15 -2.50 -17.69
N PHE A 177 10.81 -2.94 -18.90
CA PHE A 177 10.49 -4.35 -19.15
C PHE A 177 11.69 -5.29 -18.97
N VAL A 178 12.90 -4.84 -19.35
CA VAL A 178 14.15 -5.58 -19.07
C VAL A 178 14.39 -5.72 -17.57
N ILE A 179 14.17 -4.65 -16.80
CA ILE A 179 14.28 -4.67 -15.33
C ILE A 179 13.22 -5.60 -14.73
N VAL A 180 11.97 -5.54 -15.18
CA VAL A 180 10.91 -6.48 -14.76
C VAL A 180 11.34 -7.93 -15.01
N ALA A 181 11.84 -8.23 -16.22
CA ALA A 181 12.31 -9.57 -16.55
C ALA A 181 13.48 -10.01 -15.64
N LEU A 182 14.45 -9.12 -15.40
CA LEU A 182 15.56 -9.38 -14.48
C LEU A 182 15.06 -9.71 -13.06
N VAL A 183 14.21 -8.85 -12.49
CA VAL A 183 13.68 -9.02 -11.13
C VAL A 183 12.85 -10.30 -11.04
N LEU A 184 12.02 -10.61 -12.05
CA LEU A 184 11.25 -11.86 -12.09
C LEU A 184 12.15 -13.10 -12.16
N ILE A 185 13.19 -13.09 -13.00
CA ILE A 185 14.14 -14.20 -13.09
C ILE A 185 14.83 -14.42 -11.74
N LEU A 186 15.29 -13.34 -11.08
CA LEU A 186 15.91 -13.42 -9.76
C LEU A 186 14.91 -13.89 -8.68
N THR A 187 13.65 -13.49 -8.77
CA THR A 187 12.62 -13.89 -7.80
C THR A 187 12.23 -15.36 -7.95
N ILE A 188 12.07 -15.84 -9.19
CA ILE A 188 11.56 -17.19 -9.49
C ILE A 188 12.68 -18.23 -9.50
N ARG A 189 13.85 -17.90 -10.08
CA ARG A 189 14.97 -18.83 -10.28
C ARG A 189 16.17 -18.54 -9.39
N GLY A 190 16.22 -17.39 -8.72
CA GLY A 190 17.30 -17.06 -7.82
C GLY A 190 17.28 -17.95 -6.58
N SER A 191 18.44 -18.07 -5.93
CA SER A 191 18.50 -18.70 -4.61
C SER A 191 17.65 -17.91 -3.60
N ASN A 192 17.17 -18.56 -2.53
CA ASN A 192 16.38 -17.91 -1.47
C ASN A 192 17.04 -16.64 -0.90
N LYS A 193 18.39 -16.60 -0.90
CA LYS A 193 19.14 -15.42 -0.43
C LYS A 193 19.15 -14.26 -1.42
N LEU A 194 19.00 -14.54 -2.72
CA LEU A 194 19.05 -13.53 -3.78
C LEU A 194 17.65 -13.03 -4.14
N SER A 195 16.62 -13.88 -4.08
CA SER A 195 15.23 -13.51 -4.38
C SER A 195 14.72 -12.39 -3.47
N GLN A 196 15.09 -12.39 -2.18
CA GLN A 196 14.76 -11.32 -1.22
C GLN A 196 15.34 -9.94 -1.58
N TYR A 197 16.44 -9.91 -2.35
CA TYR A 197 17.09 -8.68 -2.81
C TYR A 197 16.85 -8.43 -4.30
N ALA A 198 16.01 -9.24 -4.97
CA ALA A 198 15.78 -9.12 -6.41
C ALA A 198 15.36 -7.71 -6.82
N MET A 199 14.48 -7.09 -6.03
CA MET A 199 14.08 -5.70 -6.24
C MET A 199 15.27 -4.73 -6.12
N LEU A 200 16.17 -4.95 -5.15
CA LEU A 200 17.29 -4.05 -4.86
C LEU A 200 18.28 -4.12 -6.00
N VAL A 201 18.55 -5.33 -6.47
CA VAL A 201 19.33 -5.59 -7.67
C VAL A 201 18.69 -4.91 -8.88
N GLY A 202 17.35 -4.96 -9.01
CA GLY A 202 16.62 -4.24 -10.05
C GLY A 202 16.89 -2.73 -10.04
N ILE A 203 16.88 -2.09 -8.86
CA ILE A 203 17.22 -0.65 -8.72
C ILE A 203 18.71 -0.42 -9.01
N VAL A 204 19.60 -1.21 -8.41
CA VAL A 204 21.06 -1.06 -8.51
C VAL A 204 21.57 -1.29 -9.94
N VAL A 205 20.92 -2.17 -10.72
CA VAL A 205 21.25 -2.40 -12.13
C VAL A 205 20.51 -1.42 -13.03
N GLY A 206 19.21 -1.22 -12.79
CA GLY A 206 18.35 -0.39 -13.63
C GLY A 206 18.70 1.08 -13.59
N TRP A 207 19.13 1.61 -12.44
CA TRP A 207 19.45 3.02 -12.28
C TRP A 207 20.71 3.42 -13.09
N PRO A 208 21.89 2.77 -12.94
CA PRO A 208 23.03 3.04 -13.82
C PRO A 208 22.72 2.78 -15.30
N ALA A 209 21.97 1.73 -15.62
CA ALA A 209 21.59 1.45 -17.00
C ALA A 209 20.76 2.61 -17.61
N TYR A 210 19.81 3.16 -16.85
CA TYR A 210 19.05 4.33 -17.29
C TYR A 210 19.98 5.52 -17.58
N LEU A 211 20.91 5.81 -16.67
CA LEU A 211 21.86 6.91 -16.84
C LEU A 211 22.76 6.73 -18.07
N LEU A 212 23.17 5.50 -18.37
CA LEU A 212 24.02 5.19 -19.53
C LEU A 212 23.28 5.36 -20.86
N PHE A 213 22.00 4.99 -20.94
CA PHE A 213 21.23 5.02 -22.19
C PHE A 213 20.51 6.34 -22.44
N PHE A 214 20.05 7.03 -21.40
CA PHE A 214 19.21 8.23 -21.50
C PHE A 214 19.87 9.48 -20.93
N GLY A 215 21.06 9.36 -20.34
CA GLY A 215 21.77 10.48 -19.73
C GLY A 215 21.16 10.93 -18.40
N THR A 216 21.56 12.14 -18.00
CA THR A 216 21.11 12.81 -16.76
C THR A 216 20.38 14.09 -17.13
N ASP A 217 19.54 14.07 -18.15
CA ASP A 217 18.84 15.28 -18.55
C ASP A 217 17.87 15.70 -17.42
N ALA A 218 18.25 16.79 -16.73
CA ALA A 218 17.43 17.62 -15.84
C ALA A 218 17.21 17.26 -14.35
N GLN A 219 18.09 16.51 -13.66
CA GLN A 219 18.00 16.40 -12.18
C GLN A 219 19.29 16.68 -11.38
N LEU A 220 20.43 16.95 -12.03
CA LEU A 220 21.70 17.12 -11.32
C LEU A 220 22.03 18.57 -10.89
N THR A 221 21.19 19.57 -11.17
CA THR A 221 21.61 20.98 -11.05
C THR A 221 20.78 21.91 -10.16
N SER A 222 19.77 21.44 -9.43
CA SER A 222 18.98 22.35 -8.57
C SER A 222 18.67 21.75 -7.19
N GLY A 223 19.68 21.81 -6.31
CA GLY A 223 19.48 21.73 -4.87
C GLY A 223 20.11 20.51 -4.20
N THR A 224 21.44 20.50 -4.08
CA THR A 224 22.06 19.85 -2.93
C THR A 224 21.64 20.63 -1.69
N THR A 225 20.47 20.29 -1.15
CA THR A 225 20.03 20.86 0.14
C THR A 225 21.02 20.39 1.19
N SER A 226 21.77 21.34 1.74
CA SER A 226 22.74 21.08 2.80
C SER A 226 22.06 20.92 4.17
N SER A 227 20.74 21.20 4.23
CA SER A 227 19.92 21.17 5.43
C SER A 227 18.62 20.37 5.23
N LEU A 228 18.10 19.84 6.34
CA LEU A 228 16.74 19.32 6.45
C LEU A 228 15.75 20.49 6.37
N GLU A 229 15.20 20.75 5.19
CA GLU A 229 14.14 21.73 4.99
C GLU A 229 12.76 21.07 5.16
N ILE A 230 11.85 21.74 5.86
CA ILE A 230 10.48 21.27 6.07
C ILE A 230 9.54 22.05 5.16
N PHE A 231 8.92 21.33 4.23
CA PHE A 231 7.81 21.87 3.44
C PHE A 231 6.49 21.50 4.12
N TRP A 232 5.74 22.51 4.55
CA TRP A 232 4.41 22.31 5.12
C TRP A 232 3.39 22.24 3.99
N PHE A 233 2.59 21.18 3.99
CA PHE A 233 1.55 20.91 3.01
C PHE A 233 2.06 20.88 1.57
N PRO A 234 3.08 20.08 1.22
CA PRO A 234 3.64 20.06 -0.13
C PRO A 234 2.62 19.57 -1.17
N LEU A 235 1.64 18.74 -0.78
CA LEU A 235 0.56 18.32 -1.69
C LEU A 235 -0.48 19.43 -1.93
N GLY A 236 -0.49 20.49 -1.12
CA GLY A 236 -1.48 21.56 -1.16
C GLY A 236 -2.03 21.92 0.23
N SER A 237 -2.30 23.21 0.45
CA SER A 237 -2.87 23.71 1.71
C SER A 237 -4.25 23.10 2.00
N PRO A 238 -4.66 22.94 3.28
CA PRO A 238 -5.93 22.30 3.65
C PRO A 238 -7.13 22.78 2.84
N ALA A 239 -7.80 21.82 2.18
CA ALA A 239 -8.98 22.06 1.34
C ALA A 239 -10.13 21.14 1.75
N TRP A 240 -11.33 21.40 1.21
CA TRP A 240 -12.60 20.84 1.69
C TRP A 240 -13.43 20.16 0.61
N ASN A 241 -12.77 19.40 -0.29
CA ASN A 241 -13.52 18.51 -1.16
C ASN A 241 -14.05 17.31 -0.37
N ILE A 242 -15.36 17.32 -0.09
CA ILE A 242 -16.02 16.33 0.75
C ILE A 242 -15.87 14.91 0.18
N GLY A 243 -15.95 14.74 -1.15
CA GLY A 243 -15.84 13.43 -1.78
C GLY A 243 -14.45 12.82 -1.60
N ILE A 244 -13.40 13.63 -1.71
CA ILE A 244 -12.01 13.23 -1.45
C ILE A 244 -11.82 12.94 0.05
N ILE A 245 -12.31 13.81 0.93
CA ILE A 245 -12.19 13.61 2.39
C ILE A 245 -12.87 12.30 2.81
N LEU A 246 -14.09 12.04 2.34
CA LEU A 246 -14.81 10.80 2.62
C LEU A 246 -14.06 9.58 2.09
N THR A 247 -13.52 9.67 0.88
CA THR A 247 -12.67 8.64 0.27
C THR A 247 -11.47 8.31 1.17
N VAL A 248 -10.75 9.33 1.64
CA VAL A 248 -9.58 9.18 2.51
C VAL A 248 -9.97 8.61 3.87
N VAL A 249 -11.07 9.08 4.48
CA VAL A 249 -11.58 8.55 5.75
C VAL A 249 -11.96 7.07 5.64
N ILE A 250 -12.69 6.68 4.60
CA ILE A 250 -13.04 5.28 4.35
C ILE A 250 -11.77 4.45 4.17
N THR A 251 -10.82 4.94 3.36
CA THR A 251 -9.51 4.27 3.17
C THR A 251 -8.78 4.03 4.48
N GLY A 252 -8.82 4.98 5.42
CA GLY A 252 -8.25 4.80 6.74
C GLY A 252 -8.93 3.72 7.56
N MET A 253 -10.24 3.62 7.49
CA MET A 253 -10.99 2.54 8.12
C MET A 253 -10.65 1.18 7.49
N LEU A 254 -10.51 1.11 6.17
CA LEU A 254 -10.02 -0.11 5.48
C LEU A 254 -8.61 -0.50 5.95
N ASN A 255 -7.72 0.50 6.12
CA ASN A 255 -6.33 0.28 6.53
C ASN A 255 -6.22 -0.30 7.96
N LEU A 256 -7.14 0.04 8.86
CA LEU A 256 -7.19 -0.53 10.22
C LEU A 256 -7.40 -2.05 10.20
N SER A 257 -8.27 -2.54 9.33
CA SER A 257 -8.56 -3.98 9.22
C SER A 257 -7.38 -4.75 8.63
N LYS A 258 -6.70 -4.17 7.63
CA LYS A 258 -5.44 -4.69 7.12
C LYS A 258 -4.37 -4.75 8.23
N GLN A 259 -4.26 -3.69 9.03
CA GLN A 259 -3.31 -3.61 10.13
C GLN A 259 -3.56 -4.71 11.18
N TYR A 260 -4.84 -4.95 11.53
CA TYR A 260 -5.20 -6.05 12.40
C TYR A 260 -4.68 -7.39 11.85
N GLY A 261 -4.97 -7.68 10.58
CA GLY A 261 -4.52 -8.90 9.91
C GLY A 261 -3.01 -9.05 9.88
N ALA A 262 -2.26 -7.96 9.68
CA ALA A 262 -0.80 -7.96 9.71
C ALA A 262 -0.24 -8.36 11.08
N ILE A 263 -0.81 -7.82 12.16
CA ILE A 263 -0.40 -8.13 13.54
C ILE A 263 -0.80 -9.57 13.88
N LYS A 264 -2.07 -9.92 13.66
CA LYS A 264 -2.62 -11.26 13.93
C LYS A 264 -1.88 -12.35 13.17
N GLY A 265 -1.51 -12.08 11.91
CA GLY A 265 -0.74 -12.99 11.06
C GLY A 265 0.66 -13.31 11.59
N THR A 266 1.18 -12.52 12.53
CA THR A 266 2.44 -12.87 13.22
C THR A 266 2.25 -13.86 14.36
N ASP A 267 1.04 -14.05 14.90
CA ASP A 267 0.82 -14.91 16.08
C ASP A 267 1.36 -16.34 15.92
N PRO A 268 1.22 -17.03 14.77
CA PRO A 268 1.81 -18.36 14.58
C PRO A 268 3.35 -18.39 14.68
N LEU A 269 4.02 -17.25 14.49
CA LEU A 269 5.47 -17.14 14.65
C LEU A 269 5.90 -16.97 16.12
N TYR A 270 4.95 -16.67 17.01
CA TYR A 270 5.20 -16.37 18.42
C TYR A 270 4.16 -17.05 19.33
N PRO A 271 4.13 -18.39 19.39
CA PRO A 271 3.11 -19.15 20.10
C PRO A 271 3.03 -18.82 21.59
N ASP A 272 4.15 -18.49 22.23
CA ASP A 272 4.24 -18.18 23.66
C ASP A 272 3.81 -16.76 24.02
N SER A 273 3.55 -15.91 23.03
CA SER A 273 3.20 -14.49 23.24
C SER A 273 2.22 -14.02 22.16
N PRO A 274 0.99 -14.55 22.07
CA PRO A 274 0.01 -14.11 21.07
C PRO A 274 -0.38 -12.64 21.26
N SER A 275 -0.79 -11.98 20.17
CA SER A 275 -1.18 -10.57 20.18
C SER A 275 -2.44 -10.35 21.00
N THR A 276 -2.41 -9.37 21.91
CA THR A 276 -3.52 -9.07 22.83
C THR A 276 -4.36 -7.88 22.36
N SER A 277 -5.58 -7.73 22.89
CA SER A 277 -6.41 -6.54 22.65
C SER A 277 -5.67 -5.22 22.95
N LYS A 278 -4.79 -5.22 23.96
CA LYS A 278 -3.97 -4.06 24.31
C LYS A 278 -2.96 -3.71 23.21
N ASP A 279 -2.34 -4.70 22.58
CA ASP A 279 -1.38 -4.49 21.50
C ASP A 279 -2.07 -3.87 20.28
N TYR A 280 -3.27 -4.34 19.93
CA TYR A 280 -4.07 -3.74 18.85
C TYR A 280 -4.47 -2.30 19.16
N ARG A 281 -4.98 -2.04 20.37
CA ARG A 281 -5.37 -0.68 20.80
C ARG A 281 -4.20 0.29 20.72
N ASN A 282 -3.05 -0.09 21.28
CA ASN A 282 -1.84 0.73 21.22
C ASN A 282 -1.37 0.93 19.78
N SER A 283 -1.37 -0.13 18.96
CA SER A 283 -0.98 -0.06 17.56
C SER A 283 -1.86 0.90 16.76
N PHE A 284 -3.19 0.81 16.93
CA PHE A 284 -4.14 1.70 16.27
C PHE A 284 -3.97 3.15 16.71
N THR A 285 -3.77 3.39 18.01
CA THR A 285 -3.51 4.75 18.52
C THR A 285 -2.23 5.33 17.91
N ILE A 286 -1.13 4.58 17.86
CA ILE A 286 0.12 5.03 17.25
C ILE A 286 -0.07 5.27 15.76
N THR A 287 -0.80 4.40 15.07
CA THR A 287 -1.08 4.54 13.63
C THR A 287 -1.90 5.77 13.33
N GLY A 288 -2.88 6.10 14.18
CA GLY A 288 -3.65 7.33 14.04
C GLY A 288 -2.76 8.56 14.16
N ILE A 289 -1.87 8.61 15.16
CA ILE A 289 -0.88 9.69 15.32
C ILE A 289 0.04 9.76 14.08
N MET A 290 0.54 8.61 13.62
CA MET A 290 1.39 8.48 12.44
C MET A 290 0.65 8.68 11.11
N THR A 291 -0.67 8.86 11.13
CA THR A 291 -1.49 9.23 9.96
C THR A 291 -1.73 10.74 9.90
N ILE A 292 -1.80 11.41 11.06
CA ILE A 292 -1.91 12.88 11.15
C ILE A 292 -0.66 13.56 10.57
N ILE A 293 0.54 13.10 10.95
CA ILE A 293 1.84 13.67 10.52
C ILE A 293 1.96 13.72 8.98
N PRO A 294 1.71 12.62 8.24
CA PRO A 294 1.64 12.61 6.78
C PRO A 294 0.75 13.69 6.16
N GLY A 295 -0.38 14.04 6.80
CA GLY A 295 -1.26 15.10 6.31
C GLY A 295 -0.59 16.47 6.25
N PHE A 296 0.35 16.76 7.16
CA PHE A 296 1.11 18.00 7.17
C PHE A 296 2.35 17.97 6.26
N LEU A 297 2.98 16.80 6.12
CA LEU A 297 4.24 16.63 5.40
C LEU A 297 4.08 16.07 3.98
N GLY A 298 2.84 15.82 3.55
CA GLY A 298 2.54 15.22 2.25
C GLY A 298 3.07 13.81 2.06
N LEU A 299 3.21 13.06 3.15
CA LEU A 299 3.68 11.67 3.10
C LEU A 299 2.52 10.72 2.83
N VAL A 300 2.84 9.51 2.41
CA VAL A 300 1.89 8.40 2.45
C VAL A 300 1.81 7.87 3.89
N PRO A 301 0.61 7.73 4.48
CA PRO A 301 0.48 7.23 5.84
C PRO A 301 0.98 5.81 6.06
N TYR A 302 1.44 5.56 7.28
CA TYR A 302 2.13 4.35 7.66
C TYR A 302 1.17 3.25 8.12
N SER A 303 1.52 2.00 7.84
CA SER A 303 0.78 0.82 8.29
C SER A 303 1.70 -0.40 8.35
N PRO A 304 1.43 -1.39 9.22
CA PRO A 304 2.22 -2.62 9.29
C PRO A 304 2.19 -3.43 7.97
N PHE A 305 3.37 -3.86 7.55
CA PHE A 305 3.56 -4.64 6.33
C PHE A 305 3.37 -6.13 6.59
N VAL A 306 2.32 -6.72 6.02
CA VAL A 306 2.06 -8.18 6.04
C VAL A 306 3.25 -8.97 5.49
N SER A 307 3.93 -8.45 4.47
CA SER A 307 5.14 -9.05 3.89
C SER A 307 6.29 -9.21 4.89
N SER A 308 6.28 -8.48 6.02
CA SER A 308 7.25 -8.68 7.10
C SER A 308 7.19 -10.09 7.67
N ILE A 309 6.02 -10.76 7.66
CA ILE A 309 5.87 -12.16 8.07
C ILE A 309 6.75 -13.06 7.19
N GLY A 310 6.64 -12.90 5.86
CA GLY A 310 7.46 -13.66 4.91
C GLY A 310 8.95 -13.37 5.08
N PHE A 311 9.31 -12.11 5.37
CA PHE A 311 10.71 -11.74 5.65
C PHE A 311 11.24 -12.41 6.93
N ILE A 312 10.48 -12.40 8.04
CA ILE A 312 10.86 -13.07 9.29
C ILE A 312 10.98 -14.59 9.07
N GLN A 313 10.03 -15.20 8.36
CA GLN A 313 10.05 -16.64 8.09
C GLN A 313 11.27 -17.08 7.28
N GLN A 314 11.75 -16.22 6.37
CA GLN A 314 12.92 -16.50 5.54
C GLN A 314 14.24 -16.24 6.26
N THR A 315 14.36 -15.08 6.91
CA THR A 315 15.60 -14.66 7.61
C THR A 315 15.78 -15.36 8.95
N LYS A 316 14.69 -15.89 9.54
CA LYS A 316 14.66 -16.45 10.90
C LYS A 316 15.05 -15.45 11.99
N ILE A 317 14.93 -14.15 11.71
CA ILE A 317 15.20 -13.07 12.67
C ILE A 317 13.90 -12.73 13.40
N TYR A 318 13.59 -13.49 14.44
CA TYR A 318 12.37 -13.31 15.26
C TYR A 318 12.53 -12.24 16.36
N GLU A 319 13.76 -11.84 16.65
CA GLU A 319 14.05 -10.91 17.74
C GLU A 319 13.73 -9.45 17.38
N ARG A 320 13.34 -8.66 18.38
CA ARG A 320 13.05 -7.23 18.22
C ARG A 320 14.30 -6.36 18.07
N MET A 321 15.43 -6.79 18.65
CA MET A 321 16.64 -5.97 18.69
C MET A 321 17.23 -5.68 17.30
N PRO A 322 17.38 -6.68 16.39
CA PRO A 322 17.79 -6.41 15.02
C PRO A 322 16.84 -5.42 14.31
N PHE A 323 15.53 -5.59 14.48
CA PHE A 323 14.53 -4.67 13.91
C PHE A 323 14.74 -3.23 14.42
N ILE A 324 14.93 -3.05 15.73
CA ILE A 324 15.22 -1.73 16.33
C ILE A 324 16.48 -1.12 15.72
N PHE A 325 17.57 -1.88 15.55
CA PHE A 325 18.78 -1.37 14.90
C PHE A 325 18.50 -0.94 13.45
N GLY A 326 17.76 -1.74 12.70
CA GLY A 326 17.33 -1.39 11.34
C GLY A 326 16.53 -0.09 11.29
N SER A 327 15.53 0.07 12.17
CA SER A 327 14.71 1.27 12.25
C SER A 327 15.49 2.52 12.68
N VAL A 328 16.46 2.38 13.61
CA VAL A 328 17.35 3.48 14.00
C VAL A 328 18.26 3.89 12.84
N MET A 329 18.85 2.92 12.14
CA MET A 329 19.66 3.22 10.95
C MET A 329 18.83 3.92 9.86
N PHE A 330 17.58 3.51 9.68
CA PHE A 330 16.67 4.12 8.71
C PHE A 330 16.32 5.57 9.09
N PHE A 331 16.04 5.82 10.38
CA PHE A 331 15.85 7.17 10.91
C PHE A 331 17.09 8.05 10.67
N VAL A 332 18.29 7.55 11.02
CA VAL A 332 19.55 8.29 10.84
C VAL A 332 19.80 8.59 9.36
N MET A 333 19.51 7.64 8.48
CA MET A 333 19.65 7.81 7.04
C MET A 333 18.78 8.95 6.50
N GLY A 334 17.55 9.11 7.01
CA GLY A 334 16.68 10.23 6.68
C GLY A 334 17.17 11.58 7.20
N ALA A 335 17.88 11.58 8.33
CA ALA A 335 18.44 12.79 8.92
C ALA A 335 19.68 13.32 8.20
N ILE A 336 20.22 12.59 7.21
CA ILE A 336 21.38 13.00 6.42
C ILE A 336 20.89 13.55 5.07
N PRO A 337 20.92 14.88 4.85
CA PRO A 337 20.27 15.48 3.68
C PRO A 337 20.76 14.94 2.34
N GLN A 338 22.06 14.72 2.23
CA GLN A 338 22.74 14.22 1.04
C GLN A 338 22.23 12.84 0.62
N ILE A 339 21.85 12.00 1.59
CA ILE A 339 21.30 10.68 1.30
C ILE A 339 19.90 10.82 0.71
N GLY A 340 19.08 11.71 1.27
CA GLY A 340 17.76 12.05 0.72
C GLY A 340 17.85 12.51 -0.73
N SER A 341 18.69 13.52 -1.00
CA SER A 341 18.90 14.03 -2.37
C SER A 341 19.40 12.95 -3.32
N PHE A 342 20.36 12.13 -2.89
CA PHE A 342 20.89 11.06 -3.72
C PHE A 342 19.80 10.09 -4.18
N PHE A 343 18.91 9.64 -3.28
CA PHE A 343 17.88 8.68 -3.65
C PHE A 343 16.72 9.27 -4.45
N THR A 344 16.55 10.60 -4.48
CA THR A 344 15.58 11.22 -5.40
C THR A 344 15.97 11.12 -6.87
N LEU A 345 17.25 10.83 -7.16
CA LEU A 345 17.76 10.67 -8.52
C LEU A 345 17.43 9.31 -9.13
N ILE A 346 16.76 8.41 -8.39
CA ILE A 346 16.28 7.13 -8.94
C ILE A 346 15.24 7.45 -10.02
N PRO A 347 15.44 6.99 -11.27
CA PRO A 347 14.49 7.23 -12.34
C PRO A 347 13.13 6.62 -12.00
N LEU A 348 12.07 7.39 -12.23
CA LEU A 348 10.71 6.98 -11.92
C LEU A 348 10.35 5.63 -12.58
N SER A 349 10.73 5.43 -13.84
CA SER A 349 10.45 4.21 -14.61
C SER A 349 11.11 2.98 -14.00
N VAL A 350 12.35 3.10 -13.53
CA VAL A 350 13.10 2.02 -12.83
C VAL A 350 12.42 1.67 -11.52
N GLY A 351 12.05 2.67 -10.72
CA GLY A 351 11.33 2.45 -9.47
C GLY A 351 10.00 1.74 -9.70
N CYS A 352 9.21 2.19 -10.68
CA CYS A 352 7.94 1.58 -11.04
C CYS A 352 8.11 0.14 -11.54
N ALA A 353 9.14 -0.16 -12.35
CA ALA A 353 9.41 -1.50 -12.86
C ALA A 353 9.64 -2.51 -11.72
N VAL A 354 10.46 -2.14 -10.74
CA VAL A 354 10.77 -2.99 -9.60
C VAL A 354 9.53 -3.23 -8.73
N LEU A 355 8.75 -2.18 -8.46
CA LEU A 355 7.55 -2.28 -7.65
C LEU A 355 6.43 -3.04 -8.34
N PHE A 356 6.28 -2.88 -9.65
CA PHE A 356 5.33 -3.66 -10.44
C PHE A 356 5.47 -5.16 -10.17
N VAL A 357 6.70 -5.69 -10.12
CA VAL A 357 6.95 -7.11 -9.82
C VAL A 357 6.47 -7.49 -8.41
N SER A 358 6.68 -6.64 -7.42
CA SER A 358 6.25 -6.90 -6.04
C SER A 358 4.74 -6.88 -5.88
N TYR A 359 4.06 -5.98 -6.58
CA TYR A 359 2.61 -5.82 -6.47
C TYR A 359 1.82 -6.86 -7.29
N VAL A 360 2.41 -7.44 -8.34
CA VAL A 360 1.83 -8.62 -9.02
C VAL A 360 1.63 -9.80 -8.05
N GLN A 361 2.49 -9.93 -7.04
CA GLN A 361 2.36 -11.01 -6.03
C GLN A 361 1.13 -10.85 -5.13
N LEU A 362 0.48 -9.67 -5.08
CA LEU A 362 -0.76 -9.49 -4.34
C LEU A 362 -1.90 -10.37 -4.85
N PHE A 363 -1.83 -10.86 -6.09
CA PHE A 363 -2.74 -11.90 -6.58
C PHE A 363 -2.70 -13.14 -5.68
N GLY A 364 -1.51 -13.58 -5.27
CA GLY A 364 -1.34 -14.72 -4.36
C GLY A 364 -1.97 -14.44 -2.99
N SER A 365 -1.74 -13.26 -2.43
CA SER A 365 -2.36 -12.84 -1.16
C SER A 365 -3.89 -12.80 -1.25
N ALA A 366 -4.45 -12.27 -2.35
CA ALA A 366 -5.90 -12.28 -2.58
C ALA A 366 -6.44 -13.71 -2.69
N TRP A 367 -5.71 -14.57 -3.39
CA TRP A 367 -6.06 -15.98 -3.56
C TRP A 367 -6.07 -16.73 -2.23
N ASP A 368 -5.10 -16.49 -1.35
CA ASP A 368 -5.05 -17.13 -0.03
C ASP A 368 -6.24 -16.74 0.85
N TRP A 369 -6.73 -15.50 0.76
CA TRP A 369 -7.98 -15.09 1.41
C TRP A 369 -9.20 -15.78 0.80
N PHE A 370 -9.24 -15.91 -0.52
CA PHE A 370 -10.32 -16.61 -1.22
C PHE A 370 -10.36 -18.11 -0.91
N LYS A 371 -9.23 -18.76 -0.61
CA LYS A 371 -9.21 -20.16 -0.14
C LYS A 371 -9.91 -20.38 1.20
N LEU A 372 -10.05 -19.35 2.02
CA LEU A 372 -10.79 -19.40 3.29
C LEU A 372 -12.30 -19.29 3.09
N VAL A 373 -12.76 -19.16 1.85
CA VAL A 373 -14.17 -19.02 1.47
C VAL A 373 -14.57 -20.16 0.55
N GLU A 374 -15.66 -20.84 0.87
CA GLU A 374 -16.23 -21.84 -0.04
C GLU A 374 -17.06 -21.15 -1.12
N PHE A 375 -16.58 -21.21 -2.36
CA PHE A 375 -17.29 -20.70 -3.53
C PHE A 375 -18.13 -21.81 -4.18
N ASN A 376 -19.39 -21.50 -4.43
CA ASN A 376 -20.30 -22.28 -5.27
C ASN A 376 -21.01 -21.33 -6.25
N SER A 377 -21.81 -21.85 -7.17
CA SER A 377 -22.49 -21.06 -8.21
C SER A 377 -23.35 -19.89 -7.69
N LEU A 378 -23.75 -19.92 -6.41
CA LEU A 378 -24.56 -18.88 -5.77
C LEU A 378 -23.71 -17.97 -4.86
N ASN A 379 -22.84 -18.55 -4.04
CA ASN A 379 -22.00 -17.78 -3.12
C ASN A 379 -20.89 -17.01 -3.83
N ILE A 380 -20.59 -17.34 -5.08
CA ILE A 380 -19.61 -16.60 -5.90
C ILE A 380 -19.96 -15.12 -6.05
N TYR A 381 -21.24 -14.76 -6.05
CA TYR A 381 -21.69 -13.37 -6.23
C TYR A 381 -21.21 -12.44 -5.11
N ARG A 382 -20.94 -12.96 -3.90
CA ARG A 382 -20.39 -12.18 -2.78
C ARG A 382 -19.04 -11.53 -3.12
N ALA A 383 -18.25 -12.18 -3.97
CA ALA A 383 -16.94 -11.70 -4.41
C ALA A 383 -16.99 -11.17 -5.86
N ALA A 384 -17.73 -11.83 -6.75
CA ALA A 384 -17.76 -11.50 -8.17
C ALA A 384 -18.38 -10.12 -8.43
N ILE A 385 -19.53 -9.79 -7.82
CA ILE A 385 -20.18 -8.48 -8.01
C ILE A 385 -19.24 -7.32 -7.65
N PRO A 386 -18.72 -7.24 -6.42
CA PRO A 386 -17.85 -6.12 -6.05
C PRO A 386 -16.54 -6.11 -6.84
N LEU A 387 -15.98 -7.29 -7.15
CA LEU A 387 -14.74 -7.37 -7.92
C LEU A 387 -14.91 -6.87 -9.34
N PHE A 388 -15.85 -7.43 -10.11
CA PHE A 388 -16.04 -7.04 -11.51
C PHE A 388 -16.51 -5.58 -11.62
N LEU A 389 -17.39 -5.13 -10.74
CA LEU A 389 -17.83 -3.74 -10.75
C LEU A 389 -16.66 -2.79 -10.43
N GLY A 390 -15.80 -3.13 -9.46
CA GLY A 390 -14.59 -2.37 -9.19
C GLY A 390 -13.65 -2.30 -10.40
N LEU A 391 -13.40 -3.43 -11.07
CA LEU A 391 -12.56 -3.47 -12.29
C LEU A 391 -13.15 -2.66 -13.45
N VAL A 392 -14.47 -2.76 -13.66
CA VAL A 392 -15.17 -1.99 -14.70
C VAL A 392 -15.04 -0.49 -14.43
N LEU A 393 -15.23 -0.05 -13.19
CA LEU A 393 -15.06 1.36 -12.83
C LEU A 393 -13.62 1.85 -13.05
N MET A 394 -12.61 1.02 -12.81
CA MET A 394 -11.20 1.37 -13.12
C MET A 394 -10.93 1.50 -14.63
N ALA A 395 -11.68 0.79 -15.47
CA ALA A 395 -11.52 0.84 -16.92
C ALA A 395 -12.20 2.06 -17.57
N ILE A 396 -13.13 2.71 -16.86
CA ILE A 396 -13.85 3.89 -17.36
C ILE A 396 -12.94 5.13 -17.23
N PRO A 397 -12.78 5.95 -18.28
CA PRO A 397 -12.05 7.20 -18.20
C PRO A 397 -12.63 8.13 -17.12
N GLY A 398 -11.77 8.74 -16.31
CA GLY A 398 -12.20 9.63 -15.20
C GLY A 398 -13.11 10.80 -15.66
N SER A 399 -12.94 11.26 -16.90
CA SER A 399 -13.76 12.31 -17.51
C SER A 399 -15.23 11.91 -17.70
N ALA A 400 -15.54 10.61 -17.79
CA ALA A 400 -16.91 10.13 -17.89
C ALA A 400 -17.72 10.38 -16.60
N PHE A 401 -17.04 10.55 -15.46
CA PHE A 401 -17.66 10.85 -14.18
C PHE A 401 -17.83 12.35 -13.93
N ALA A 402 -17.44 13.23 -14.87
CA ALA A 402 -17.50 14.69 -14.72
C ALA A 402 -18.90 15.25 -14.44
N SER A 403 -19.95 14.54 -14.86
CA SER A 403 -21.36 14.93 -14.65
C SER A 403 -21.90 14.61 -13.26
N LEU A 404 -21.19 13.83 -12.46
CA LEU A 404 -21.63 13.45 -11.12
C LEU A 404 -21.40 14.58 -10.10
N PRO A 405 -22.21 14.67 -9.03
CA PRO A 405 -21.96 15.62 -7.96
C PRO A 405 -20.61 15.39 -7.29
N GLY A 406 -19.87 16.48 -7.02
CA GLY A 406 -18.49 16.42 -6.52
C GLY A 406 -18.28 15.65 -5.19
N TYR A 407 -19.34 15.43 -4.40
CA TYR A 407 -19.26 14.67 -3.15
C TYR A 407 -19.38 13.14 -3.34
N VAL A 408 -20.04 12.66 -4.40
CA VAL A 408 -20.08 11.21 -4.73
C VAL A 408 -19.08 10.83 -5.81
N GLN A 409 -18.66 11.78 -6.62
CA GLN A 409 -17.84 11.55 -7.80
C GLN A 409 -16.50 10.86 -7.46
N PRO A 410 -15.66 11.33 -6.51
CA PRO A 410 -14.41 10.64 -6.16
C PRO A 410 -14.59 9.21 -5.66
N LEU A 411 -15.71 8.95 -4.98
CA LEU A 411 -16.06 7.61 -4.54
C LEU A 411 -16.39 6.74 -5.76
N LEU A 412 -17.35 7.16 -6.59
CA LEU A 412 -17.86 6.37 -7.72
C LEU A 412 -16.83 6.13 -8.83
N SER A 413 -15.91 7.06 -9.04
CA SER A 413 -14.82 6.90 -10.01
C SER A 413 -13.67 6.03 -9.48
N SER A 414 -13.65 5.72 -8.18
CA SER A 414 -12.63 4.85 -7.59
C SER A 414 -13.11 3.41 -7.54
N GLY A 415 -12.72 2.62 -8.55
CA GLY A 415 -13.08 1.21 -8.61
C GLY A 415 -12.58 0.38 -7.41
N LEU A 416 -11.43 0.76 -6.83
CA LEU A 416 -10.91 0.11 -5.61
C LEU A 416 -11.86 0.34 -4.43
N LEU A 417 -12.26 1.59 -4.20
CA LEU A 417 -13.10 1.94 -3.07
C LEU A 417 -14.52 1.43 -3.25
N MET A 418 -15.12 1.64 -4.43
CA MET A 418 -16.47 1.13 -4.69
C MET A 418 -16.53 -0.38 -4.61
N GLY A 419 -15.59 -1.09 -5.22
CA GLY A 419 -15.55 -2.55 -5.11
C GLY A 419 -15.41 -2.99 -3.65
N THR A 420 -14.60 -2.30 -2.85
CA THR A 420 -14.45 -2.64 -1.43
C THR A 420 -15.69 -2.33 -0.61
N ILE A 421 -16.31 -1.16 -0.79
CA ILE A 421 -17.56 -0.76 -0.09
C ILE A 421 -18.69 -1.73 -0.43
N ILE A 422 -18.84 -2.07 -1.72
CA ILE A 422 -19.84 -3.02 -2.17
C ILE A 422 -19.55 -4.40 -1.59
N SER A 423 -18.29 -4.82 -1.52
CA SER A 423 -17.93 -6.09 -0.92
C SER A 423 -18.32 -6.14 0.55
N ILE A 424 -18.02 -5.09 1.33
CA ILE A 424 -18.45 -4.99 2.73
C ILE A 424 -19.98 -5.04 2.82
N ALA A 425 -20.71 -4.28 2.00
CA ALA A 425 -22.16 -4.26 2.03
C ALA A 425 -22.76 -5.64 1.72
N VAL A 426 -22.38 -6.22 0.58
CA VAL A 426 -22.87 -7.52 0.09
C VAL A 426 -22.58 -8.63 1.09
N GLU A 427 -21.39 -8.62 1.69
CA GLU A 427 -20.97 -9.60 2.69
C GLU A 427 -21.75 -9.48 4.01
N ASN A 428 -22.00 -8.27 4.48
CA ASN A 428 -22.62 -8.04 5.80
C ASN A 428 -24.16 -8.02 5.76
N PHE A 429 -24.78 -7.73 4.61
CA PHE A 429 -26.25 -7.71 4.47
C PHE A 429 -26.86 -9.06 4.13
N MET A 430 -26.11 -10.01 3.55
CA MET A 430 -26.64 -11.30 3.09
C MET A 430 -25.88 -12.46 3.72
N ASN A 431 -26.59 -13.44 4.28
CA ASN A 431 -25.99 -14.64 4.85
C ASN A 431 -25.76 -15.70 3.76
N TRP A 432 -24.66 -15.57 3.03
CA TRP A 432 -24.31 -16.40 1.88
C TRP A 432 -24.25 -17.90 2.19
N ASP A 433 -23.74 -18.29 3.36
CA ASP A 433 -23.62 -19.71 3.72
C ASP A 433 -25.00 -20.37 3.90
N LYS A 434 -25.99 -19.61 4.40
CA LYS A 434 -27.39 -20.07 4.46
C LYS A 434 -28.08 -20.08 3.11
N VAL A 435 -27.78 -19.12 2.23
CA VAL A 435 -28.34 -19.06 0.87
C VAL A 435 -27.88 -20.26 0.04
N GLY A 436 -26.60 -20.60 0.08
CA GLY A 436 -26.06 -21.81 -0.56
C GLY A 436 -26.68 -23.10 -0.03
N ALA A 437 -26.80 -23.25 1.30
CA ALA A 437 -27.35 -24.45 1.92
C ALA A 437 -28.86 -24.64 1.68
N THR A 438 -29.64 -23.55 1.72
CA THR A 438 -31.11 -23.61 1.54
C THR A 438 -31.48 -24.01 0.11
N ILE A 439 -30.73 -23.53 -0.89
CA ILE A 439 -30.99 -23.84 -2.29
C ILE A 439 -30.46 -25.24 -2.66
N SER A 440 -29.30 -25.66 -2.14
CA SER A 440 -28.83 -27.04 -2.32
C SER A 440 -29.84 -28.07 -1.77
N ASN A 441 -30.45 -27.78 -0.62
CA ASN A 441 -31.51 -28.61 -0.05
C ASN A 441 -32.80 -28.61 -0.90
N ASN A 442 -33.13 -27.49 -1.55
CA ASN A 442 -34.28 -27.41 -2.45
C ASN A 442 -34.03 -28.10 -3.80
N ILE A 443 -32.81 -28.03 -4.33
CA ILE A 443 -32.42 -28.78 -5.53
C ILE A 443 -32.41 -30.29 -5.24
N GLY A 444 -31.83 -30.72 -4.11
CA GLY A 444 -31.88 -32.12 -3.68
C GLY A 444 -33.31 -32.65 -3.52
N LYS A 445 -34.20 -31.86 -2.91
CA LYS A 445 -35.64 -32.20 -2.81
C LYS A 445 -36.39 -32.20 -4.14
N ASN A 446 -35.97 -31.40 -5.12
CA ASN A 446 -36.58 -31.39 -6.44
C ASN A 446 -36.09 -32.56 -7.29
N ILE A 447 -34.83 -32.98 -7.16
CA ILE A 447 -34.29 -34.18 -7.80
C ILE A 447 -34.95 -35.45 -7.21
N GLU A 448 -35.14 -35.52 -5.89
CA GLU A 448 -35.91 -36.62 -5.25
C GLU A 448 -37.40 -36.64 -5.65
N LYS A 449 -37.96 -35.52 -6.10
CA LYS A 449 -39.35 -35.45 -6.62
C LYS A 449 -39.47 -35.77 -8.09
N GLU A 450 -38.39 -35.64 -8.87
CA GLU A 450 -38.35 -35.98 -10.30
C GLU A 450 -38.02 -37.46 -10.57
N GLU A 451 -37.58 -38.23 -9.56
CA GLU A 451 -37.61 -39.69 -9.62
C GLU A 451 -38.90 -40.27 -9.01
N PRO A 452 -39.92 -40.51 -9.86
CA PRO A 452 -40.73 -41.70 -9.70
C PRO A 452 -40.75 -42.52 -10.98
N VAL A 453 -40.33 -43.78 -10.82
CA VAL A 453 -40.81 -44.95 -11.57
C VAL A 453 -40.37 -45.04 -13.05
N ASN A 454 -39.25 -45.75 -13.26
CA ASN A 454 -39.22 -46.77 -14.31
C ASN A 454 -38.43 -48.00 -13.82
N LYS A 455 -39.09 -48.77 -12.95
CA LYS A 455 -38.87 -50.21 -12.84
C LYS A 455 -40.15 -50.89 -13.28
N LEU A 456 -40.21 -51.24 -14.56
CA LEU A 456 -40.70 -52.53 -15.08
C LEU A 456 -40.28 -52.64 -16.55
#